data_AF-A0A485KMD1-F1
#
_entry.id   AF-A0A485KMD1-F1
#
_cell.length_a   1.000
_cell.length_b   1.000
_cell.length_c   1.000
_cell.angle_alpha   90.00
_cell.angle_beta   90.00
_cell.angle_gamma   90.00
#
_symmetry.space_group_name_H-M   'P 1'
#
loop_
_entity.id
_entity.type
_entity.pdbx_description
1 polymer ?
#
loop_
_entity_poly.entity_id
_entity_poly.type
_entity_poly.pdbx_seq_one_letter_code
_entity_poly.pdbx_strand_id
1 'polypeptide(L)'
;MTSATTRTQVLSLYRQIYRVAGHMPSKDRKDFVRRRLRSEYEKYRHESNHERLEFLIKVADTQLDTLQIQTQHFSSVFSNPDYHRV
;
A
#
# COMPACT_ATOMS: atom_id res chain seq x y z
N MET A 1 -4.30 -21.67 7.87
CA MET A 1 -4.21 -21.46 6.39
C MET A 1 -2.99 -22.22 5.84
N THR A 2 -2.99 -22.71 4.60
CA THR A 2 -1.78 -23.34 4.01
C THR A 2 -0.77 -22.29 3.58
N SER A 3 0.53 -22.59 3.69
CA SER A 3 1.63 -21.67 3.34
C SER A 3 1.53 -21.11 1.90
N ALA A 4 1.04 -21.92 0.96
CA ALA A 4 0.82 -21.51 -0.43
C ALA A 4 -0.27 -20.42 -0.59
N THR A 5 -1.36 -20.51 0.17
CA THR A 5 -2.43 -19.50 0.17
C THR A 5 -1.95 -18.18 0.78
N THR A 6 -1.22 -18.24 1.90
CA THR A 6 -0.63 -17.07 2.56
C THR A 6 0.34 -16.33 1.63
N ARG A 7 1.24 -17.05 0.94
CA ARG A 7 2.17 -16.44 -0.01
C ARG A 7 1.45 -15.70 -1.14
N THR A 8 0.39 -16.30 -1.67
CA THR A 8 -0.41 -15.70 -2.76
C THR A 8 -1.08 -14.41 -2.32
N GLN A 9 -1.67 -14.40 -1.12
CA GLN A 9 -2.30 -13.23 -0.54
C GLN A 9 -1.31 -12.09 -0.29
N VAL A 10 -0.16 -12.39 0.33
CA VAL A 10 0.92 -11.42 0.58
C VAL A 10 1.41 -10.78 -0.73
N LEU A 11 1.66 -11.58 -1.76
CA LEU A 11 2.08 -11.06 -3.07
C LEU A 11 0.97 -10.28 -3.79
N SER A 12 -0.30 -10.63 -3.57
CA SER A 12 -1.42 -9.87 -4.09
C SER A 12 -1.47 -8.48 -3.47
N LEU A 13 -1.44 -8.39 -2.14
CA LEU A 13 -1.44 -7.12 -1.40
C LEU A 13 -0.26 -6.23 -1.80
N TYR A 14 0.95 -6.79 -1.89
CA TYR A 14 2.13 -6.06 -2.36
C TYR A 14 1.89 -5.39 -3.72
N ARG A 15 1.40 -6.14 -4.70
CA ARG A 15 1.15 -5.64 -6.05
C ARG A 15 0.04 -4.60 -6.08
N GLN A 16 -1.01 -4.80 -5.30
CA GLN A 16 -2.12 -3.84 -5.19
C GLN A 16 -1.63 -2.51 -4.63
N ILE A 17 -0.94 -2.52 -3.49
CA ILE A 17 -0.39 -1.30 -2.88
C ILE A 17 0.60 -0.61 -3.84
N TYR A 18 1.48 -1.38 -4.50
CA TYR A 18 2.45 -0.83 -5.46
C TYR A 18 1.78 -0.12 -6.66
N ARG A 19 0.65 -0.65 -7.15
CA ARG A 19 -0.15 -0.06 -8.22
C ARG A 19 -0.89 1.18 -7.73
N VAL A 20 -1.56 1.11 -6.58
CA VAL A 20 -2.28 2.26 -6.00
C VAL A 20 -1.32 3.43 -5.73
N ALA A 21 -0.12 3.15 -5.23
CA ALA A 21 0.92 4.17 -5.07
C ALA A 21 1.26 4.91 -6.38
N GLY A 22 1.04 4.29 -7.54
CA GLY A 22 1.20 4.91 -8.85
C GLY A 22 0.22 6.07 -9.13
N HIS A 23 -0.89 6.15 -8.39
CA HIS A 23 -1.87 7.23 -8.46
C HIS A 23 -1.56 8.39 -7.50
N MET A 24 -0.42 8.36 -6.80
CA MET A 24 0.02 9.50 -6.01
C MET A 24 0.28 10.73 -6.89
N PRO A 25 -0.07 11.94 -6.43
CA PRO A 25 -0.04 13.15 -7.24
C PRO A 25 1.38 13.63 -7.57
N SER A 26 2.38 13.23 -6.78
CA SER A 26 3.78 13.58 -7.03
C SER A 26 4.67 12.35 -7.09
N LYS A 27 5.77 12.48 -7.85
CA LYS A 27 6.81 11.45 -7.95
C LYS A 27 7.37 11.09 -6.57
N ASP A 28 7.66 12.08 -5.74
CA ASP A 28 8.25 11.86 -4.42
C ASP A 28 7.32 11.07 -3.48
N ARG A 29 6.02 11.36 -3.49
CA ARG A 29 5.02 10.61 -2.71
C ARG A 29 4.90 9.16 -3.21
N LYS A 30 4.81 8.96 -4.53
CA LYS A 30 4.83 7.62 -5.14
C LYS A 30 6.07 6.83 -4.72
N ASP A 31 7.24 7.44 -4.86
CA ASP A 31 8.52 6.77 -4.61
C ASP A 31 8.71 6.49 -3.11
N PHE A 32 8.26 7.40 -2.23
CA PHE A 32 8.23 7.18 -0.79
C PHE A 32 7.40 5.95 -0.42
N VAL A 33 6.14 5.86 -0.89
CA VAL A 33 5.26 4.73 -0.60
C VAL A 33 5.88 3.42 -1.10
N ARG A 34 6.43 3.40 -2.32
CA ARG A 34 7.06 2.21 -2.90
C ARG A 34 8.31 1.77 -2.15
N ARG A 35 9.18 2.71 -1.75
CA ARG A 35 10.36 2.41 -0.92
C ARG A 35 9.96 1.85 0.43
N ARG A 36 8.97 2.47 1.09
CA ARG A 36 8.48 2.01 2.39
C ARG A 36 7.85 0.62 2.30
N LEU A 37 7.00 0.38 1.30
CA LEU A 37 6.39 -0.93 1.05
C LEU A 37 7.46 -2.03 0.90
N ARG A 38 8.49 -1.79 0.06
CA ARG A 38 9.59 -2.74 -0.12
C ARG A 38 10.34 -2.98 1.19
N SER A 39 10.67 -1.93 1.93
CA SER A 39 11.39 -2.03 3.19
C SER A 39 10.64 -2.88 4.22
N GLU A 40 9.32 -2.71 4.35
CA GLU A 40 8.52 -3.49 5.30
C GLU A 40 8.42 -4.96 4.87
N TYR A 41 8.25 -5.25 3.59
CA TYR A 41 8.18 -6.64 3.10
C TYR A 41 9.53 -7.37 3.24
N GLU A 42 10.66 -6.70 3.00
CA GLU A 42 11.97 -7.31 3.21
C GLU A 42 12.25 -7.53 4.71
N LYS A 43 11.82 -6.60 5.59
CA LYS A 43 11.96 -6.72 7.04
C LYS A 43 11.31 -7.99 7.61
N TYR A 44 10.17 -8.40 7.06
CA TYR A 44 9.41 -9.58 7.49
C TYR A 44 9.51 -10.76 6.52
N ARG A 45 10.46 -10.77 5.59
CA ARG A 45 10.60 -11.80 4.53
C ARG A 45 10.71 -13.22 5.08
N HIS A 46 11.31 -13.37 6.25
CA HIS A 46 11.56 -14.66 6.91
C HIS A 46 10.63 -14.91 8.10
N GLU A 47 9.57 -14.10 8.25
CA GLU A 47 8.58 -14.31 9.30
C GLU A 47 7.87 -15.66 9.07
N SER A 48 7.85 -16.48 10.12
CA SER A 48 7.27 -17.83 10.11
C SER A 48 6.22 -18.02 11.19
N ASN A 49 6.11 -17.08 12.14
CA ASN A 49 5.06 -17.10 13.14
C ASN A 49 3.70 -16.80 12.47
N HIS A 50 2.75 -17.73 12.61
CA HIS A 50 1.48 -17.66 11.90
C HIS A 50 0.63 -16.46 12.35
N GLU A 51 0.49 -16.25 13.66
CA GLU A 51 -0.30 -15.14 14.22
C GLU A 51 0.25 -13.78 13.77
N ARG A 52 1.58 -13.68 13.72
CA ARG A 52 2.26 -12.47 13.27
C ARG A 52 2.09 -12.24 11.77
N LEU A 53 2.14 -13.28 10.95
CA LEU A 53 1.82 -13.18 9.52
C LEU A 53 0.37 -12.74 9.29
N GLU A 54 -0.59 -13.31 10.01
CA GLU A 54 -1.99 -12.92 9.92
C GLU A 54 -2.20 -11.46 10.31
N PHE A 55 -1.54 -11.02 11.38
CA PHE A 55 -1.55 -9.62 11.78
C PHE A 55 -0.96 -8.70 10.69
N LEU A 56 0.20 -9.04 10.14
CA LEU A 56 0.86 -8.24 9.09
C LEU A 56 0.02 -8.17 7.81
N ILE A 57 -0.68 -9.25 7.45
CA ILE A 57 -1.61 -9.28 6.31
C ILE A 57 -2.77 -8.32 6.54
N LYS A 58 -3.38 -8.32 7.74
CA LYS A 58 -4.44 -7.36 8.11
C LYS A 58 -3.94 -5.92 8.07
N VAL A 59 -2.71 -5.67 8.54
CA VAL A 59 -2.09 -4.34 8.46
C VAL A 59 -1.92 -3.91 7.00
N ALA A 60 -1.43 -4.79 6.12
CA ALA A 60 -1.28 -4.47 4.70
C ALA A 60 -2.63 -4.20 4.00
N ASP A 61 -3.68 -4.91 4.40
CA ASP A 61 -5.05 -4.69 3.93
C ASP A 61 -5.58 -3.31 4.34
N THR A 62 -5.50 -2.96 5.64
CA THR A 62 -5.86 -1.62 6.13
C THR A 62 -5.05 -0.50 5.45
N GLN A 63 -3.76 -0.74 5.19
CA GLN A 63 -2.90 0.20 4.49
C GLN A 63 -3.31 0.38 3.03
N LEU A 64 -3.74 -0.69 2.35
CA LEU A 64 -4.27 -0.60 0.99
C LEU A 64 -5.52 0.28 0.95
N ASP A 65 -6.49 0.04 1.82
CA ASP A 65 -7.73 0.83 1.91
C ASP A 65 -7.42 2.31 2.16
N THR A 66 -6.54 2.59 3.12
CA THR A 66 -6.12 3.95 3.46
C THR A 66 -5.46 4.63 2.25
N LEU A 67 -4.61 3.92 1.51
CA LEU A 67 -3.92 4.45 0.34
C LEU A 67 -4.89 4.71 -0.81
N GLN A 68 -5.90 3.86 -1.01
CA GLN A 68 -6.95 4.07 -2.00
C GLN A 68 -7.74 5.36 -1.69
N ILE A 69 -8.18 5.55 -0.45
CA ILE A 69 -8.89 6.77 -0.03
C ILE A 69 -8.01 8.01 -0.24
N GLN A 70 -6.74 7.95 0.16
CA GLN A 70 -5.81 9.09 -0.03
C GLN A 70 -5.60 9.43 -1.51
N THR A 71 -5.38 8.44 -2.36
CA THR A 71 -5.16 8.66 -3.80
C THR A 71 -6.41 9.20 -4.50
N GLN A 72 -7.60 8.72 -4.12
CA GLN A 72 -8.88 9.29 -4.58
C GLN A 72 -9.07 10.72 -4.10
N HIS A 73 -8.80 10.99 -2.82
CA HIS A 73 -8.91 12.34 -2.25
C HIS A 73 -7.97 13.32 -2.96
N PHE A 74 -6.70 12.96 -3.16
CA PHE A 74 -5.76 13.79 -3.91
C PHE A 74 -6.24 14.03 -5.34
N SER A 75 -6.71 12.99 -6.04
CA SER A 75 -7.23 13.14 -7.40
C SER A 75 -8.39 14.13 -7.45
N SER A 76 -9.32 14.07 -6.49
CA SER A 76 -10.43 15.01 -6.36
C SER A 76 -9.92 16.44 -6.10
N VAL A 77 -9.05 16.64 -5.11
CA VAL A 77 -8.52 17.96 -4.73
C VAL A 77 -7.75 18.63 -5.87
N PHE A 78 -6.85 17.89 -6.54
CA PHE A 78 -6.05 18.44 -7.64
C PHE A 78 -6.84 18.60 -8.96
N SER A 79 -8.02 17.97 -9.07
CA SER A 79 -8.92 18.19 -10.20
C SER A 79 -9.78 19.45 -10.06
N ASN A 80 -9.84 20.06 -8.86
CA ASN A 80 -10.64 21.25 -8.62
C ASN A 80 -9.98 22.49 -9.25
N PRO A 81 -10.62 23.18 -10.22
CA PRO A 81 -10.07 24.37 -10.88
C PRO A 81 -9.76 25.53 -9.93
N ASP A 82 -10.45 25.59 -8.80
CA ASP A 82 -10.29 26.63 -7.78
C ASP A 82 -9.25 26.26 -6.71
N TYR A 83 -8.61 25.08 -6.80
CA TYR A 83 -7.62 24.63 -5.81
C TYR A 83 -6.45 25.61 -5.62
N HIS A 84 -6.07 26.33 -6.68
CA HIS A 84 -4.98 27.30 -6.66
C HIS A 84 -5.43 28.75 -6.40
N ARG A 85 -6.73 29.00 -6.21
CA ARG A 85 -7.25 30.35 -5.89
C ARG A 85 -7.27 30.51 -4.36
N VAL A 86 -6.15 30.99 -3.83
CA VAL A 86 -6.04 31.54 -2.46
C VAL A 86 -5.96 33.05 -2.56
#